data_AF-A0A839XP74-F1
#
_entry.id   AF-A0A839XP74-F1
#
_cell.length_a   1.000
_cell.length_b   1.000
_cell.length_c   1.000
_cell.angle_alpha   90.00
_cell.angle_beta   90.00
_cell.angle_gamma   90.00
#
_symmetry.space_group_name_H-M   'P 1'
#
loop_
_entity.id
_entity.type
_entity.pdbx_description
1 polymer ?
#
loop_
_entity_poly.entity_id
_entity_poly.type
_entity_poly.pdbx_seq_one_letter_code
_entity_poly.pdbx_strand_id
1 'polypeptide(L)'
;MALDEVHLARWRGHALARLGDPDATEVLVAALDRLDPTFIRAETSLRVDLASALRRQNDADGAEVHAHRARSLAGEIGSVRQQKRLSREVSTG
;
A
#
# COMPACT_ATOMS: atom_id res chain seq x y z
N MET A 1 -2.43 13.18 -16.78
CA MET A 1 -1.44 12.19 -16.29
C MET A 1 -0.29 13.00 -15.70
N ALA A 2 -0.05 12.96 -14.40
CA ALA A 2 1.08 13.65 -13.79
C ALA A 2 2.05 12.57 -13.28
N LEU A 3 3.17 12.41 -13.96
CA LEU A 3 4.33 11.75 -13.39
C LEU A 3 5.05 12.81 -12.56
N ASP A 4 4.74 12.86 -11.28
CA ASP A 4 5.37 13.75 -10.32
C ASP A 4 6.18 12.95 -9.29
N GLU A 5 6.85 13.68 -8.39
CA GLU A 5 7.69 13.11 -7.34
C GLU A 5 6.94 12.11 -6.44
N VAL A 6 5.64 12.33 -6.20
CA VAL A 6 4.81 11.46 -5.37
C VAL A 6 4.57 10.12 -6.07
N HIS A 7 4.27 10.14 -7.37
CA HIS A 7 4.10 8.93 -8.15
C HIS A 7 5.40 8.12 -8.28
N LEU A 8 6.54 8.80 -8.40
CA LEU A 8 7.86 8.15 -8.39
C LEU A 8 8.19 7.54 -7.02
N ALA A 9 7.93 8.26 -5.92
CA ALA A 9 8.12 7.76 -4.56
C ALA A 9 7.27 6.51 -4.31
N ARG A 10 6.02 6.49 -4.78
CA ARG A 10 5.15 5.31 -4.71
C ARG A 10 5.74 4.11 -5.45
N TRP A 11 6.28 4.30 -6.65
CA TRP A 11 6.91 3.21 -7.40
C TRP A 11 8.19 2.70 -6.74
N ARG A 12 9.02 3.62 -6.21
CA ARG A 12 10.20 3.26 -5.40
C ARG A 12 9.79 2.44 -4.18
N GLY A 13 8.81 2.93 -3.41
CA GLY A 13 8.28 2.24 -2.24
C GLY A 13 7.73 0.84 -2.58
N HIS A 14 7.00 0.70 -3.69
CA HIS A 14 6.54 -0.61 -4.17
C HIS A 14 7.69 -1.58 -4.44
N ALA A 15 8.77 -1.11 -5.09
CA ALA A 15 9.94 -1.93 -5.36
C ALA A 15 10.64 -2.36 -4.05
N LEU A 16 10.84 -1.43 -3.11
CA LEU A 16 11.43 -1.70 -1.80
C LEU A 16 10.60 -2.72 -1.00
N ALA A 17 9.28 -2.55 -0.95
CA ALA A 17 8.37 -3.46 -0.25
C ALA A 17 8.43 -4.89 -0.82
N ARG A 18 8.60 -5.03 -2.13
CA ARG A 18 8.77 -6.35 -2.78
C ARG A 18 10.12 -6.99 -2.47
N LEU A 19 11.16 -6.18 -2.24
CA LEU A 19 12.50 -6.65 -1.85
C LEU A 19 12.62 -6.91 -0.35
N GLY A 20 11.62 -6.50 0.45
CA GLY A 20 11.68 -6.61 1.91
C GLY A 20 12.64 -5.59 2.55
N ASP A 21 12.94 -4.51 1.82
CA ASP A 21 13.81 -3.46 2.30
C ASP A 21 13.14 -2.69 3.46
N PRO A 22 13.83 -2.45 4.59
CA PRO A 22 13.24 -1.78 5.75
C PRO A 22 12.78 -0.34 5.45
N ASP A 23 13.40 0.35 4.49
CA ASP A 23 13.06 1.73 4.12
C ASP A 23 11.71 1.81 3.37
N ALA A 24 11.15 0.67 2.95
CA ALA A 24 9.89 0.63 2.20
C ALA A 24 8.76 1.37 2.91
N THR A 25 8.61 1.16 4.22
CA THR A 25 7.54 1.75 5.02
C THR A 25 7.65 3.27 5.03
N GLU A 26 8.84 3.83 5.30
CA GLU A 26 9.06 5.27 5.33
C GLU A 26 8.74 5.93 3.97
N VAL A 27 9.27 5.36 2.88
CA VAL A 27 9.05 5.87 1.53
C VAL A 27 7.56 5.82 1.15
N LEU A 28 6.86 4.75 1.51
CA LEU A 28 5.44 4.59 1.21
C LEU A 28 4.56 5.51 2.06
N VAL A 29 4.87 5.72 3.34
CA VAL A 29 4.14 6.67 4.21
C VAL A 29 4.30 8.10 3.66
N ALA A 30 5.52 8.53 3.36
CA ALA A 30 5.75 9.85 2.77
C ALA A 30 5.02 10.05 1.44
N ALA A 31 4.92 8.99 0.62
CA ALA A 31 4.15 9.02 -0.61
C ALA A 31 2.63 9.07 -0.35
N LEU A 32 2.13 8.41 0.70
CA LEU A 32 0.71 8.47 1.09
C LEU A 32 0.31 9.88 1.53
N ASP A 33 1.13 10.51 2.37
CA ASP A 33 0.85 11.83 2.96
C ASP A 33 0.80 12.95 1.90
N ARG A 34 1.51 12.76 0.79
CA ARG A 34 1.59 13.71 -0.33
C ARG A 34 0.65 13.36 -1.48
N LEU A 35 -0.03 12.22 -1.44
CA LEU A 35 -0.89 11.77 -2.53
C LEU A 35 -2.17 12.60 -2.58
N ASP A 36 -2.51 13.12 -3.76
CA ASP A 36 -3.81 13.75 -3.97
C ASP A 36 -4.93 12.72 -3.70
N PRO A 37 -5.88 13.03 -2.79
CA PRO A 37 -6.90 12.09 -2.34
C PRO A 37 -7.89 11.68 -3.45
N THR A 38 -7.90 12.36 -4.60
CA THR A 38 -8.70 11.94 -5.77
C THR A 38 -8.09 10.74 -6.49
N PHE A 39 -6.82 10.40 -6.26
CA PHE A 39 -6.15 9.22 -6.83
C PHE A 39 -6.45 7.93 -6.07
N ILE A 40 -7.73 7.61 -5.88
CA ILE A 40 -8.20 6.44 -5.11
C ILE A 40 -7.51 5.13 -5.52
N ARG A 41 -7.33 4.89 -6.83
CA ARG A 41 -6.62 3.69 -7.32
C ARG A 41 -5.15 3.63 -6.88
N ALA A 42 -4.47 4.77 -6.85
CA ALA A 42 -3.09 4.86 -6.40
C ALA A 42 -3.02 4.68 -4.88
N GLU A 43 -3.93 5.32 -4.12
CA GLU A 43 -4.02 5.18 -2.67
C GLU A 43 -4.26 3.73 -2.28
N THR A 44 -5.24 3.06 -2.91
CA THR A 44 -5.53 1.64 -2.66
C THR A 44 -4.27 0.80 -2.84
N SER A 45 -3.55 1.00 -3.95
CA SER A 45 -2.36 0.20 -4.25
C SER A 45 -1.22 0.45 -3.26
N LEU A 46 -1.01 1.72 -2.91
CA LEU A 46 0.01 2.13 -1.95
C LEU A 46 -0.28 1.56 -0.56
N ARG A 47 -1.53 1.58 -0.10
CA ARG A 47 -1.92 1.01 1.20
C ARG A 47 -1.79 -0.51 1.25
N VAL A 48 -2.03 -1.21 0.14
CA VAL A 48 -1.70 -2.65 0.07
C VAL A 48 -0.20 -2.85 0.26
N ASP A 49 0.64 -2.07 -0.43
CA ASP A 49 2.10 -2.20 -0.31
C ASP A 49 2.59 -1.89 1.12
N LEU A 50 1.99 -0.91 1.80
CA LEU A 50 2.25 -0.63 3.23
C LEU A 50 1.88 -1.81 4.12
N ALA A 51 0.70 -2.39 3.95
CA ALA A 51 0.28 -3.56 4.71
C ALA A 51 1.26 -4.73 4.53
N SER A 52 1.73 -4.94 3.29
CA SER A 52 2.72 -5.98 2.99
C SER A 52 4.09 -5.70 3.63
N ALA A 53 4.55 -4.44 3.63
CA ALA A 53 5.83 -4.04 4.20
C ALA A 53 5.82 -4.18 5.73
N LEU A 54 4.77 -3.68 6.39
CA LEU A 54 4.60 -3.73 7.84
C LEU A 54 4.49 -5.18 8.36
N ARG A 55 3.77 -6.06 7.65
CA ARG A 55 3.76 -7.50 7.98
C ARG A 55 5.15 -8.12 7.98
N ARG A 56 5.99 -7.77 7.00
CA ARG A 56 7.39 -8.28 6.93
C ARG A 56 8.26 -7.72 8.06
N GLN A 57 7.93 -6.56 8.58
CA GLN A 57 8.59 -5.92 9.72
C GLN A 57 8.04 -6.37 11.08
N ASN A 58 7.11 -7.34 11.10
CA ASN A 58 6.40 -7.82 12.28
C ASN A 58 5.53 -6.74 12.98
N ASP A 59 5.16 -5.68 12.26
CA ASP A 59 4.16 -4.70 12.72
C ASP A 59 2.77 -5.12 12.21
N ALA A 60 2.13 -6.00 12.97
CA ALA A 60 0.81 -6.53 12.62
C ALA A 60 -0.29 -5.47 12.76
N ASP A 61 -0.19 -4.58 13.76
CA ASP A 61 -1.20 -3.57 14.04
C ASP A 61 -1.21 -2.50 12.93
N GLY A 62 -0.02 -1.98 12.58
CA GLY A 62 0.12 -1.05 11.47
C GLY A 62 -0.34 -1.68 10.16
N ALA A 63 0.05 -2.94 9.91
CA ALA A 63 -0.39 -3.65 8.72
C ALA A 63 -1.91 -3.75 8.60
N GLU A 64 -2.61 -4.02 9.70
CA GLU A 64 -4.06 -4.19 9.70
C GLU A 64 -4.78 -2.86 9.45
N VAL A 65 -4.27 -1.74 9.96
CA VAL A 65 -4.78 -0.39 9.67
C VAL A 65 -4.77 -0.11 8.17
N HIS A 66 -3.63 -0.35 7.51
CA HIS A 66 -3.50 -0.11 6.07
C HIS A 66 -4.31 -1.11 5.24
N ALA A 67 -4.34 -2.38 5.65
CA ALA A 67 -5.12 -3.42 4.98
C ALA A 67 -6.62 -3.14 5.05
N HIS A 68 -7.14 -2.71 6.20
CA HIS A 68 -8.55 -2.36 6.36
C HIS A 68 -8.96 -1.23 5.41
N ARG A 69 -8.21 -0.12 5.41
CA ARG A 69 -8.51 1.00 4.51
C ARG A 69 -8.37 0.61 3.03
N ALA A 70 -7.36 -0.19 2.67
CA ALA A 70 -7.21 -0.70 1.32
C ALA A 70 -8.39 -1.60 0.88
N ARG A 71 -8.93 -2.44 1.77
CA ARG A 71 -10.12 -3.25 1.49
C ARG A 71 -11.34 -2.39 1.21
N SER A 72 -11.60 -1.37 2.03
CA SER A 72 -12.72 -0.44 1.82
C SER A 72 -12.63 0.25 0.46
N LEU A 73 -11.47 0.85 0.15
CA LEU A 73 -11.26 1.55 -1.12
C LEU A 73 -11.34 0.58 -2.30
N ALA A 74 -10.73 -0.60 -2.21
CA ALA A 74 -10.81 -1.62 -3.27
C ALA A 74 -12.24 -2.09 -3.53
N GLY A 75 -13.09 -2.15 -2.50
CA GLY A 75 -14.53 -2.38 -2.65
C GLY A 75 -15.22 -1.27 -3.42
N GLU A 76 -14.98 -0.01 -3.02
CA GLU A 76 -15.55 1.18 -3.65
C GLU A 76 -15.22 1.29 -5.14
N ILE A 77 -13.96 1.04 -5.52
CA ILE A 77 -13.52 1.13 -6.94
C ILE A 77 -13.68 -0.18 -7.73
N GLY A 78 -14.22 -1.24 -7.12
CA GLY A 78 -14.37 -2.56 -7.76
C GLY A 78 -13.05 -3.27 -8.11
N SER A 79 -11.96 -3.03 -7.38
CA SER A 79 -10.63 -3.58 -7.70
C SER A 79 -10.45 -5.01 -7.20
N VAL A 80 -10.92 -5.98 -8.00
CA VAL A 80 -10.75 -7.43 -7.74
C VAL A 80 -9.27 -7.81 -7.54
N ARG A 81 -8.35 -7.17 -8.27
CA ARG A 81 -6.91 -7.43 -8.13
C ARG A 81 -6.41 -7.13 -6.72
N GLN A 82 -6.76 -5.96 -6.17
CA GLN A 82 -6.29 -5.56 -4.83
C GLN A 82 -6.98 -6.36 -3.72
N GLN A 83 -8.25 -6.70 -3.89
CA GLN A 83 -8.94 -7.62 -2.97
C GLN A 83 -8.23 -8.99 -2.89
N LYS A 84 -7.83 -9.56 -4.04
CA LYS A 84 -7.06 -10.82 -4.08
C LYS A 84 -5.67 -10.71 -3.48
N ARG A 85 -5.00 -9.56 -3.59
CA ARG A 85 -3.70 -9.35 -2.93
C ARG A 85 -3.85 -9.31 -1.42
N LEU A 86 -4.82 -8.54 -0.92
CA LEU A 86 -5.12 -8.44 0.51
C LEU A 86 -5.52 -9.79 1.11
N SER A 87 -6.30 -10.60 0.40
CA SER A 87 -6.68 -11.93 0.90
C SER A 87 -5.49 -12.87 1.05
N ARG A 88 -4.50 -12.81 0.14
CA ARG A 88 -3.28 -13.63 0.23
C ARG A 88 -2.40 -13.24 1.41
N GLU A 89 -2.36 -11.96 1.75
CA GLU A 89 -1.52 -11.45 2.83
C GLU A 89 -2.17 -11.60 4.22
N VAL A 90 -3.51 -11.75 4.27
CA VAL A 90 -4.27 -11.99 5.50
C VAL A 90 -4.43 -13.48 5.83
N SER A 91 -4.18 -14.40 4.88
CA SER A 91 -4.24 -15.86 5.11
C SER A 91 -2.98 -16.45 5.78
N THR A 92 -2.18 -15.65 6.47
CA THR A 92 -1.10 -16.15 7.34
C THR A 92 -1.29 -15.53 8.72
N GLY A 93 -2.17 -16.16 9.48
CA GLY A 93 -2.42 -15.98 10.91
C GLY A 93 -2.79 -17.35 11.46
#